data_AF-A0AAV0UF87-F1
#
_entry.id   AF-A0AAV0UF87-F1
#
_cell.length_a   1.000
_cell.length_b   1.000
_cell.length_c   1.000
_cell.angle_alpha   90.00
_cell.angle_beta   90.00
_cell.angle_gamma   90.00
#
_symmetry.space_group_name_H-M   'P 1'
#
loop_
_entity.id
_entity.type
_entity.pdbx_description
1 polymer ?
#
loop_
_entity_poly.entity_id
_entity_poly.type
_entity_poly.pdbx_seq_one_letter_code
_entity_poly.pdbx_strand_id
1 'polypeptide(L)'
;MFIRWSALFTVLFVWSYSESALDNRNQTEVDAPTQHGLSHRNENPLVDNQTLEKPQDSAVVNAAKRVDEEKEARGLLTSFKPFWREDPSISAAREYLQSKPHPEEAFETLGIATAQEHLAVNAVLKLWIKYAQKYRRSRKESRWYKPEKAFKLLAKDHPVVDVVDWFYRLGMKEDADSIRALLSGFDFPAVRRSMNAKWLASKTDPEVVLKLLGVGKFSILEDPDAFHWILYCDQFRKLYGDAAFPVEDIVQVVVGTKSLSHPLLYGVFFQKVRQYNVELTDLAEQMHNALYEPLLTTEKLSPIVFYHYLVLLHHRKVLGLSKADPWFRTLRAYTISYASMTGDDRKAQTVFDDKEPAEILAYLAAME
;
A
#
# COMPACT_ATOMS: atom_id res chain seq x y z
N MET A 1 -14.37 22.58 31.29
CA MET A 1 -13.93 23.04 29.96
C MET A 1 -14.71 22.30 28.86
N PHE A 2 -16.05 22.29 28.93
CA PHE A 2 -16.88 21.27 28.23
C PHE A 2 -18.10 21.83 27.46
N ILE A 3 -18.32 23.15 27.43
CA ILE A 3 -19.47 23.76 26.72
C ILE A 3 -19.08 24.25 25.30
N ARG A 4 -17.80 24.24 24.92
CA ARG A 4 -17.36 24.76 23.62
C ARG A 4 -17.51 23.81 22.42
N TRP A 5 -17.79 22.53 22.64
CA TRP A 5 -17.81 21.54 21.55
C TRP A 5 -19.17 21.39 20.88
N SER A 6 -20.28 21.56 21.62
CA SER A 6 -21.64 21.46 21.05
C SER A 6 -21.93 22.58 20.03
N ALA A 7 -21.44 23.80 20.26
CA ALA A 7 -21.62 24.92 19.35
C ALA A 7 -20.74 24.83 18.08
N LEU A 8 -19.56 24.21 18.17
CA LEU A 8 -18.69 24.00 17.01
C LEU A 8 -19.28 22.97 16.02
N PHE A 9 -20.02 21.98 16.53
CA PHE A 9 -20.71 20.98 15.71
C PHE A 9 -21.87 21.57 14.89
N THR A 10 -22.62 22.54 15.42
CA THR A 10 -23.71 23.19 14.67
C THR A 10 -23.19 24.17 13.61
N VAL A 11 -22.05 24.84 13.89
CA VAL A 11 -21.44 25.80 12.95
C VAL A 11 -20.82 25.10 11.73
N LEU A 12 -20.18 23.93 11.91
CA LEU A 12 -19.73 23.11 10.78
C LEU A 12 -20.90 22.57 9.94
N PHE A 13 -22.05 22.31 10.58
CA PHE A 13 -23.28 21.86 9.92
C PHE A 13 -23.87 22.91 8.96
N VAL A 14 -23.72 24.20 9.26
CA VAL A 14 -24.19 25.31 8.41
C VAL A 14 -23.19 25.63 7.29
N TRP A 15 -21.88 25.54 7.56
CA TRP A 15 -20.85 25.88 6.57
C TRP A 15 -20.79 24.88 5.40
N SER A 16 -20.91 23.57 5.68
CA SER A 16 -20.91 22.53 4.63
C SER A 16 -22.11 22.65 3.67
N TYR A 17 -23.23 23.21 4.12
CA TYR A 17 -24.43 23.35 3.28
C TYR A 17 -24.36 24.59 2.37
N SER A 18 -23.62 25.64 2.76
CA SER A 18 -23.45 26.84 1.94
C SER A 18 -22.47 26.67 0.77
N GLU A 19 -21.46 25.79 0.89
CA GLU A 19 -20.51 25.54 -0.21
C GLU A 19 -21.11 24.65 -1.31
N SER A 20 -21.96 23.67 -0.98
CA SER A 20 -22.62 22.83 -2.00
C SER A 20 -23.68 23.59 -2.83
N ALA A 21 -24.15 24.76 -2.37
CA ALA A 21 -25.11 25.56 -3.12
C ALA A 21 -24.46 26.50 -4.17
N LEU A 22 -23.14 26.70 -4.10
CA LEU A 22 -22.43 27.64 -4.99
C LEU A 22 -21.77 26.96 -6.20
N ASP A 23 -21.63 25.64 -6.22
CA ASP A 23 -20.87 24.93 -7.26
C ASP A 23 -21.72 24.36 -8.41
N ASN A 24 -23.05 24.58 -8.39
CA ASN A 24 -23.99 23.97 -9.34
C ASN A 24 -24.51 24.91 -10.45
N ARG A 25 -23.67 25.87 -10.88
CA ARG A 25 -23.90 26.65 -12.09
C ARG A 25 -22.66 26.61 -12.96
N ASN A 26 -22.52 25.54 -13.75
CA ASN A 26 -21.98 25.55 -15.12
C ASN A 26 -21.65 24.12 -15.54
N GLN A 27 -22.63 23.42 -16.13
CA GLN A 27 -22.31 22.35 -17.07
C GLN A 27 -23.47 22.21 -18.06
N THR A 28 -23.25 22.79 -19.23
CA THR A 28 -24.09 22.70 -20.41
C THR A 28 -23.63 21.51 -21.25
N GLU A 29 -24.62 20.83 -21.83
CA GLU A 29 -24.63 19.80 -22.87
C GLU A 29 -23.40 19.69 -23.79
N VAL A 30 -22.93 18.45 -24.02
CA VAL A 30 -22.44 18.01 -25.34
C VAL A 30 -22.83 16.54 -25.57
N ASP A 31 -23.35 16.31 -26.77
CA ASP A 31 -23.96 15.10 -27.32
C ASP A 31 -23.12 13.82 -27.37
N ALA A 32 -23.85 12.70 -27.37
CA ALA A 32 -23.35 11.35 -27.59
C ALA A 32 -22.91 11.10 -29.04
N PRO A 33 -22.11 10.04 -29.28
CA PRO A 33 -22.59 9.06 -30.24
C PRO A 33 -22.38 7.59 -29.85
N THR A 34 -23.31 6.82 -30.39
CA THR A 34 -23.56 5.37 -30.40
C THR A 34 -22.36 4.53 -30.87
N GLN A 35 -22.13 3.36 -30.25
CA GLN A 35 -21.43 2.25 -30.91
C GLN A 35 -22.15 0.90 -30.76
N HIS A 36 -22.39 0.31 -31.93
CA HIS A 36 -22.80 -1.06 -32.18
C HIS A 36 -21.71 -2.07 -31.77
N GLY A 37 -22.15 -3.23 -31.28
CA GLY A 37 -21.27 -4.36 -30.95
C GLY A 37 -20.88 -5.23 -32.13
N LEU A 38 -20.00 -6.20 -31.87
CA LEU A 38 -19.71 -7.45 -32.61
C LEU A 38 -18.93 -8.35 -31.63
N SER A 39 -19.50 -9.48 -31.17
CA SER A 39 -19.51 -10.81 -31.79
C SER A 39 -18.23 -11.63 -31.60
N HIS A 40 -18.38 -12.71 -30.84
CA HIS A 40 -17.53 -13.91 -30.79
C HIS A 40 -17.19 -14.48 -32.17
N ARG A 41 -15.99 -15.06 -32.32
CA ARG A 41 -15.82 -16.44 -32.83
C ARG A 41 -14.41 -17.01 -32.59
N ASN A 42 -14.39 -18.26 -32.12
CA ASN A 42 -13.26 -19.21 -32.14
C ASN A 42 -12.78 -19.50 -33.57
N GLU A 43 -11.53 -19.92 -33.72
CA GLU A 43 -11.14 -21.26 -34.23
C GLU A 43 -9.61 -21.37 -34.39
N ASN A 44 -9.04 -22.40 -33.75
CA ASN A 44 -7.79 -23.06 -34.13
C ASN A 44 -8.15 -24.12 -35.20
N PRO A 45 -7.26 -24.51 -36.15
CA PRO A 45 -6.26 -25.54 -35.81
C PRO A 45 -4.93 -25.55 -36.60
N LEU A 46 -4.01 -26.35 -36.04
CA LEU A 46 -2.81 -27.05 -36.56
C LEU A 46 -2.56 -27.12 -38.10
N VAL A 47 -1.27 -27.11 -38.50
CA VAL A 47 -0.50 -28.25 -39.07
C VAL A 47 0.77 -27.76 -39.85
N ASP A 48 1.91 -28.35 -39.47
CA ASP A 48 3.14 -28.78 -40.19
C ASP A 48 3.96 -27.98 -41.24
N ASN A 49 5.27 -28.03 -40.97
CA ASN A 49 6.41 -28.47 -41.82
C ASN A 49 7.08 -27.58 -42.89
N GLN A 50 8.44 -27.63 -42.82
CA GLN A 50 9.43 -27.64 -43.92
C GLN A 50 9.64 -26.31 -44.67
N THR A 51 10.79 -25.93 -45.24
CA THR A 51 12.21 -26.36 -45.31
C THR A 51 12.97 -25.17 -45.97
N LEU A 52 14.31 -25.15 -45.84
CA LEU A 52 15.30 -24.32 -46.55
C LEU A 52 14.85 -23.59 -47.82
N GLU A 53 15.32 -22.34 -47.99
CA GLU A 53 16.14 -21.94 -49.15
C GLU A 53 16.91 -20.62 -48.89
N LYS A 54 18.20 -20.63 -49.24
CA LYS A 54 19.02 -19.44 -49.57
C LYS A 54 18.69 -19.06 -51.03
N PRO A 55 18.91 -17.81 -51.50
CA PRO A 55 20.22 -17.47 -52.08
C PRO A 55 20.66 -15.98 -52.01
N GLN A 56 21.99 -15.80 -52.10
CA GLN A 56 22.77 -14.85 -52.93
C GLN A 56 22.38 -13.35 -52.96
N ASP A 57 23.26 -12.46 -52.51
CA ASP A 57 24.43 -11.86 -53.20
C ASP A 57 24.09 -10.44 -53.68
N SER A 58 24.81 -9.46 -53.16
CA SER A 58 25.34 -8.37 -54.00
C SER A 58 26.44 -7.65 -53.23
N ALA A 59 27.66 -7.90 -53.70
CA ALA A 59 28.83 -7.09 -53.44
C ALA A 59 28.67 -5.72 -54.11
N VAL A 60 29.10 -4.65 -53.41
CA VAL A 60 29.81 -3.56 -54.06
C VAL A 60 31.05 -3.23 -53.24
N VAL A 61 32.16 -3.39 -53.94
CA VAL A 61 33.54 -3.07 -53.64
C VAL A 61 33.72 -1.55 -53.60
N ASN A 62 34.50 -1.04 -52.64
CA ASN A 62 35.57 -0.09 -52.95
C ASN A 62 36.64 -0.10 -51.84
N ALA A 63 37.74 -0.77 -52.17
CA ALA A 63 39.09 -0.46 -51.72
C ALA A 63 39.47 0.95 -52.29
N ALA A 64 40.46 1.71 -51.83
CA ALA A 64 41.65 1.44 -51.05
C ALA A 64 42.19 2.79 -50.54
N LYS A 65 42.81 2.83 -49.37
CA LYS A 65 44.23 3.20 -49.24
C LYS A 65 44.69 3.05 -47.79
N ARG A 66 46.00 2.82 -47.69
CA ARG A 66 46.78 2.16 -46.66
C ARG A 66 47.92 3.13 -46.29
N VAL A 67 48.55 2.92 -45.12
CA VAL A 67 49.89 3.44 -44.71
C VAL A 67 49.84 4.89 -44.16
N ASP A 68 50.31 5.31 -42.97
CA ASP A 68 51.24 4.86 -41.90
C ASP A 68 50.76 5.46 -40.55
N GLU A 69 50.78 4.72 -39.42
CA GLU A 69 51.82 4.71 -38.36
C GLU A 69 52.14 6.06 -37.66
N GLU A 70 51.68 6.14 -36.41
CA GLU A 70 52.50 6.48 -35.23
C GLU A 70 53.14 7.89 -35.14
N LYS A 71 52.34 8.89 -34.71
CA LYS A 71 52.75 9.98 -33.80
C LYS A 71 51.60 10.95 -33.53
N GLU A 72 50.71 10.63 -32.60
CA GLU A 72 49.82 11.65 -32.01
C GLU A 72 49.28 11.28 -30.62
N ALA A 73 50.09 10.57 -29.83
CA ALA A 73 49.84 10.37 -28.41
C ALA A 73 50.75 11.31 -27.60
N ARG A 74 50.49 12.64 -27.66
CA ARG A 74 50.92 13.64 -26.67
C ARG A 74 50.43 15.03 -27.08
N GLY A 75 49.46 15.54 -26.32
CA GLY A 75 49.16 16.98 -26.27
C GLY A 75 47.84 17.36 -26.93
N LEU A 76 46.76 17.34 -26.14
CA LEU A 76 45.69 18.36 -26.08
C LEU A 76 44.50 17.82 -25.26
N LEU A 77 44.74 17.59 -23.96
CA LEU A 77 43.68 17.48 -22.95
C LEU A 77 44.14 18.20 -21.67
N THR A 78 44.55 19.45 -21.80
CA THR A 78 44.47 20.43 -20.70
C THR A 78 43.21 21.26 -20.94
N SER A 79 42.06 20.61 -20.79
CA SER A 79 40.76 21.27 -20.74
C SER A 79 40.04 20.79 -19.49
N PHE A 80 39.97 21.70 -18.54
CA PHE A 80 39.27 21.68 -17.26
C PHE A 80 38.27 20.54 -17.05
N LYS A 81 38.68 19.49 -16.35
CA LYS A 81 37.76 18.72 -15.49
C LYS A 81 37.88 19.29 -14.07
N PRO A 82 36.77 19.66 -13.40
CA PRO A 82 36.85 19.93 -11.98
C PRO A 82 37.33 18.64 -11.30
N PHE A 83 38.31 18.78 -10.42
CA PHE A 83 38.93 17.72 -9.66
C PHE A 83 37.95 17.19 -8.61
N TRP A 84 36.90 16.49 -9.07
CA TRP A 84 36.02 15.73 -8.19
C TRP A 84 36.80 14.49 -7.74
N ARG A 85 37.40 14.59 -6.55
CA ARG A 85 38.05 13.47 -5.88
C ARG A 85 36.96 12.41 -5.66
N GLU A 86 37.11 11.24 -6.29
CA GLU A 86 36.16 10.13 -6.14
C GLU A 86 36.03 9.80 -4.65
N ASP A 87 34.79 9.69 -4.17
CA ASP A 87 34.51 9.43 -2.76
C ASP A 87 35.24 8.14 -2.32
N PRO A 88 36.07 8.19 -1.27
CA PRO A 88 36.79 7.02 -0.75
C PRO A 88 35.88 5.81 -0.49
N SER A 89 34.62 6.04 -0.09
CA SER A 89 33.62 4.98 0.14
C SER A 89 33.27 4.23 -1.14
N ILE A 90 33.15 4.91 -2.28
CA ILE A 90 32.85 4.30 -3.59
C ILE A 90 34.02 3.42 -4.04
N SER A 91 35.25 3.88 -3.83
CA SER A 91 36.46 3.14 -4.19
C SER A 91 36.59 1.86 -3.36
N ALA A 92 36.43 1.96 -2.04
CA ALA A 92 36.44 0.80 -1.14
C ALA A 92 35.31 -0.19 -1.46
N ALA A 93 34.09 0.31 -1.72
CA ALA A 93 32.97 -0.53 -2.13
C ALA A 93 33.26 -1.29 -3.43
N ARG A 94 33.87 -0.62 -4.42
CA ARG A 94 34.23 -1.23 -5.70
C ARG A 94 35.27 -2.33 -5.52
N GLU A 95 36.28 -2.10 -4.70
CA GLU A 95 37.31 -3.09 -4.37
C GLU A 95 36.69 -4.31 -3.67
N TYR A 96 35.86 -4.10 -2.65
CA TYR A 96 35.18 -5.17 -1.93
C TYR A 96 34.33 -6.05 -2.88
N LEU A 97 33.56 -5.43 -3.77
CA LEU A 97 32.71 -6.16 -4.73
C LEU A 97 33.50 -6.98 -5.77
N GLN A 98 34.80 -6.72 -5.98
CA GLN A 98 35.65 -7.54 -6.84
C GLN A 98 35.89 -8.95 -6.27
N SER A 99 35.82 -9.11 -4.95
CA SER A 99 35.87 -10.43 -4.29
C SER A 99 34.64 -11.30 -4.56
N LYS A 100 33.62 -10.74 -5.24
CA LYS A 100 32.35 -11.37 -5.61
C LYS A 100 31.56 -11.95 -4.40
N PRO A 101 31.35 -11.17 -3.32
CA PRO A 101 30.53 -11.61 -2.18
C PRO A 101 29.07 -11.87 -2.60
N HIS A 102 28.32 -12.66 -1.86
CA HIS A 102 26.90 -12.83 -2.18
C HIS A 102 26.18 -11.46 -2.13
N PRO A 103 25.25 -11.12 -3.04
CA PRO A 103 24.67 -9.77 -3.08
C PRO A 103 24.00 -9.30 -1.78
N GLU A 104 23.37 -10.20 -1.02
CA GLU A 104 22.76 -9.88 0.29
C GLU A 104 23.83 -9.54 1.33
N GLU A 105 24.87 -10.36 1.45
CA GLU A 105 26.03 -10.12 2.32
C GLU A 105 26.74 -8.81 1.93
N ALA A 106 26.88 -8.57 0.63
CA ALA A 106 27.45 -7.35 0.12
C ALA A 106 26.62 -6.12 0.50
N PHE A 107 25.29 -6.23 0.43
CA PHE A 107 24.37 -5.16 0.79
C PHE A 107 24.52 -4.74 2.25
N GLU A 108 24.60 -5.73 3.14
CA GLU A 108 24.79 -5.53 4.57
C GLU A 108 26.20 -4.98 4.88
N THR A 109 27.24 -5.58 4.31
CA THR A 109 28.64 -5.17 4.54
C THR A 109 28.91 -3.74 4.08
N LEU A 110 28.29 -3.33 2.98
CA LEU A 110 28.42 -1.96 2.45
C LEU A 110 27.59 -0.94 3.26
N GLY A 111 26.85 -1.37 4.29
CA GLY A 111 26.05 -0.49 5.14
C GLY A 111 24.95 0.25 4.39
N ILE A 112 24.44 -0.33 3.30
CA ILE A 112 23.50 0.34 2.40
C ILE A 112 22.17 0.63 3.10
N ALA A 113 21.69 -0.29 3.94
CA ALA A 113 20.48 -0.12 4.75
C ALA A 113 20.57 1.03 5.77
N THR A 114 21.76 1.25 6.32
CA THR A 114 22.00 2.20 7.41
C THR A 114 22.45 3.56 6.92
N ALA A 115 22.67 3.73 5.62
CA ALA A 115 23.09 4.99 5.05
C ALA A 115 21.99 6.03 5.27
N GLN A 116 22.25 7.02 6.12
CA GLN A 116 21.32 8.12 6.44
C GLN A 116 21.05 9.02 5.22
N GLU A 117 21.84 8.90 4.16
CA GLU A 117 21.64 9.64 2.92
C GLU A 117 20.36 9.19 2.19
N HIS A 118 19.67 10.13 1.56
CA HIS A 118 18.55 9.82 0.67
C HIS A 118 18.95 8.77 -0.36
N LEU A 119 18.21 7.65 -0.41
CA LEU A 119 18.44 6.52 -1.32
C LEU A 119 18.80 6.95 -2.75
N ALA A 120 18.15 8.00 -3.28
CA ALA A 120 18.33 8.50 -4.64
C ALA A 120 19.75 9.00 -4.97
N VAL A 121 20.48 9.45 -3.96
CA VAL A 121 21.82 10.03 -4.11
C VAL A 121 22.91 9.00 -3.84
N ASN A 122 22.59 7.91 -3.13
CA ASN A 122 23.56 6.92 -2.68
C ASN A 122 24.26 6.21 -3.86
N ALA A 123 25.53 6.58 -4.09
CA ALA A 123 26.34 6.05 -5.18
C ALA A 123 26.78 4.59 -4.93
N VAL A 124 26.97 4.20 -3.66
CA VAL A 124 27.31 2.82 -3.26
C VAL A 124 26.16 1.87 -3.57
N LEU A 125 24.91 2.28 -3.32
CA LEU A 125 23.73 1.49 -3.67
C LEU A 125 23.58 1.31 -5.19
N LYS A 126 23.82 2.37 -5.98
CA LYS A 126 23.84 2.26 -7.47
C LYS A 126 24.91 1.29 -7.95
N LEU A 127 26.10 1.32 -7.33
CA LEU A 127 27.18 0.39 -7.63
C LEU A 127 26.78 -1.05 -7.27
N TRP A 128 26.17 -1.26 -6.11
CA TRP A 128 25.67 -2.55 -5.66
C TRP A 128 24.58 -3.13 -6.57
N ILE A 129 23.63 -2.32 -7.06
CA ILE A 129 22.63 -2.81 -8.04
C ILE A 129 23.31 -3.31 -9.31
N LYS A 130 24.24 -2.52 -9.88
CA LYS A 130 24.98 -2.93 -11.09
C LYS A 130 25.75 -4.21 -10.87
N TYR A 131 26.29 -4.38 -9.67
CA TYR A 131 26.93 -5.61 -9.24
C TYR A 131 25.94 -6.78 -9.18
N ALA A 132 24.82 -6.63 -8.46
CA ALA A 132 23.80 -7.65 -8.28
C ALA A 132 23.19 -8.12 -9.62
N GLN A 133 22.97 -7.19 -10.57
CA GLN A 133 22.50 -7.48 -11.92
C GLN A 133 23.47 -8.36 -12.72
N LYS A 134 24.78 -8.23 -12.46
CA LYS A 134 25.82 -9.04 -13.11
C LYS A 134 26.17 -10.30 -12.34
N TYR A 135 25.85 -10.35 -11.04
CA TYR A 135 26.19 -11.46 -10.17
C TYR A 135 25.52 -12.77 -10.60
N ARG A 136 26.34 -13.81 -10.68
CA ARG A 136 25.94 -15.21 -10.90
C ARG A 136 26.86 -16.11 -10.08
N ARG A 137 26.29 -17.04 -9.32
CA ARG A 137 27.05 -17.99 -8.50
C ARG A 137 27.78 -19.01 -9.35
N SER A 138 27.17 -19.43 -10.46
CA SER A 138 27.78 -20.31 -11.46
C SER A 138 27.37 -19.88 -12.88
N ARG A 139 28.09 -20.34 -13.91
CA ARG A 139 27.77 -20.01 -15.32
C ARG A 139 26.39 -20.50 -15.75
N LYS A 140 25.86 -21.53 -15.08
CA LYS A 140 24.58 -22.17 -15.40
C LYS A 140 23.39 -21.54 -14.64
N GLU A 141 23.65 -20.74 -13.62
CA GLU A 141 22.60 -20.09 -12.84
C GLU A 141 22.12 -18.79 -13.48
N SER A 142 20.85 -18.48 -13.27
CA SER A 142 20.27 -17.19 -13.60
C SER A 142 20.92 -16.07 -12.79
N ARG A 143 20.77 -14.83 -13.25
CA ARG A 143 21.22 -13.66 -12.49
C ARG A 143 20.51 -13.64 -11.15
N TRP A 144 21.23 -13.29 -10.09
CA TRP A 144 20.63 -13.25 -8.75
C TRP A 144 19.55 -12.16 -8.66
N TYR A 145 19.81 -11.01 -9.30
CA TYR A 145 18.97 -9.83 -9.22
C TYR A 145 17.56 -10.10 -9.75
N LYS A 146 16.59 -9.75 -8.92
CA LYS A 146 15.19 -9.52 -9.27
C LYS A 146 14.71 -8.28 -8.51
N PRO A 147 13.81 -7.46 -9.06
CA PRO A 147 13.37 -6.22 -8.42
C PRO A 147 12.85 -6.45 -7.01
N GLU A 148 12.10 -7.54 -6.79
CA GLU A 148 11.50 -7.85 -5.49
C GLU A 148 12.55 -8.20 -4.44
N LYS A 149 13.68 -8.81 -4.84
CA LYS A 149 14.76 -9.13 -3.89
C LYS A 149 15.45 -7.86 -3.39
N ALA A 150 15.80 -6.95 -4.30
CA ALA A 150 16.40 -5.68 -3.95
C ALA A 150 15.44 -4.81 -3.13
N PHE A 151 14.17 -4.75 -3.55
CA PHE A 151 13.10 -4.07 -2.80
C PHE A 151 12.99 -4.58 -1.35
N LYS A 152 12.96 -5.91 -1.14
CA LYS A 152 12.87 -6.51 0.20
C LYS A 152 14.10 -6.28 1.09
N LEU A 153 15.25 -5.92 0.53
CA LEU A 153 16.42 -5.52 1.32
C LEU A 153 16.28 -4.07 1.76
N LEU A 154 15.84 -3.19 0.85
CA LEU A 154 15.67 -1.76 1.10
C LEU A 154 14.46 -1.44 2.00
N ALA A 155 13.31 -2.05 1.73
CA ALA A 155 12.06 -1.82 2.47
C ALA A 155 12.08 -2.38 3.90
N LYS A 156 13.17 -3.04 4.30
CA LYS A 156 13.40 -3.44 5.69
C LYS A 156 13.53 -2.21 6.58
N ASP A 157 14.28 -1.20 6.12
CA ASP A 157 14.73 -0.06 6.93
C ASP A 157 14.28 1.29 6.35
N HIS A 158 13.65 1.28 5.18
CA HIS A 158 13.16 2.48 4.49
C HIS A 158 11.68 2.38 4.14
N PRO A 159 10.95 3.52 4.08
CA PRO A 159 9.55 3.52 3.69
C PRO A 159 9.33 2.91 2.30
N VAL A 160 8.32 2.04 2.17
CA VAL A 160 7.99 1.31 0.94
C VAL A 160 7.85 2.24 -0.26
N VAL A 161 7.12 3.33 -0.07
CA VAL A 161 6.93 4.37 -1.09
C VAL A 161 8.24 5.01 -1.53
N ASP A 162 9.16 5.28 -0.60
CA ASP A 162 10.44 5.89 -0.91
C ASP A 162 11.34 4.93 -1.69
N VAL A 163 11.29 3.64 -1.35
CA VAL A 163 12.01 2.59 -2.08
C VAL A 163 11.45 2.46 -3.51
N VAL A 164 10.13 2.45 -3.69
CA VAL A 164 9.50 2.37 -5.02
C VAL A 164 9.83 3.60 -5.87
N ASP A 165 9.68 4.80 -5.31
CA ASP A 165 10.01 6.05 -6.00
C ASP A 165 11.49 6.13 -6.35
N TRP A 166 12.34 5.54 -5.52
CA TRP A 166 13.75 5.43 -5.79
C TRP A 166 14.05 4.62 -7.05
N PHE A 167 13.46 3.43 -7.22
CA PHE A 167 13.59 2.65 -8.46
C PHE A 167 13.22 3.50 -9.68
N TYR A 168 12.11 4.25 -9.59
CA TYR A 168 11.65 5.13 -10.66
C TYR A 168 12.68 6.23 -10.98
N ARG A 169 13.23 6.90 -9.96
CA ARG A 169 14.24 7.97 -10.12
C ARG A 169 15.58 7.46 -10.66
N LEU A 170 15.90 6.19 -10.49
CA LEU A 170 17.07 5.56 -11.12
C LEU A 170 16.88 5.25 -12.61
N GLY A 171 15.71 5.53 -13.18
CA GLY A 171 15.37 5.11 -14.54
C GLY A 171 14.98 3.64 -14.62
N MET A 172 14.72 2.98 -13.49
CA MET A 172 14.30 1.57 -13.40
C MET A 172 12.78 1.50 -13.30
N LYS A 173 12.09 2.11 -14.27
CA LYS A 173 10.63 2.28 -14.25
C LYS A 173 9.89 0.95 -14.26
N GLU A 174 10.31 0.01 -15.10
CA GLU A 174 9.72 -1.33 -15.20
C GLU A 174 9.82 -2.09 -13.87
N ASP A 175 10.98 -2.01 -13.19
CA ASP A 175 11.18 -2.59 -11.86
C ASP A 175 10.23 -1.95 -10.84
N ALA A 176 10.11 -0.61 -10.85
CA ALA A 176 9.21 0.11 -9.95
C ALA A 176 7.74 -0.28 -10.17
N ASP A 177 7.31 -0.36 -11.43
CA ASP A 177 5.92 -0.71 -11.78
C ASP A 177 5.62 -2.17 -11.46
N SER A 178 6.58 -3.08 -11.67
CA SER A 178 6.48 -4.46 -11.24
C SER A 178 6.32 -4.57 -9.71
N ILE A 179 7.11 -3.82 -8.94
CA ILE A 179 6.98 -3.78 -7.48
C ILE A 179 5.61 -3.21 -7.07
N ARG A 180 5.14 -2.12 -7.68
CA ARG A 180 3.81 -1.54 -7.40
C ARG A 180 2.71 -2.56 -7.64
N ALA A 181 2.74 -3.26 -8.77
CA ALA A 181 1.77 -4.31 -9.08
C ALA A 181 1.80 -5.45 -8.05
N LEU A 182 2.99 -5.81 -7.55
CA LEU A 182 3.16 -6.80 -6.49
C LEU A 182 2.74 -6.29 -5.10
N LEU A 183 2.52 -4.99 -4.91
CA LEU A 183 2.08 -4.42 -3.64
C LEU A 183 0.60 -4.04 -3.65
N SER A 184 -0.03 -3.84 -4.82
CA SER A 184 -1.40 -3.35 -4.93
C SER A 184 -2.50 -4.34 -4.51
N GLY A 185 -2.17 -5.62 -4.31
CA GLY A 185 -3.14 -6.66 -3.96
C GLY A 185 -3.47 -6.75 -2.46
N PHE A 186 -4.74 -7.05 -2.14
CA PHE A 186 -5.20 -7.38 -0.79
C PHE A 186 -4.97 -8.86 -0.40
N ASP A 187 -4.49 -9.69 -1.32
CA ASP A 187 -4.23 -11.14 -1.14
C ASP A 187 -2.88 -11.44 -0.45
N PHE A 188 -2.26 -10.41 0.13
CA PHE A 188 -0.96 -10.47 0.80
C PHE A 188 0.08 -11.24 -0.03
N PRO A 189 0.52 -10.69 -1.17
CA PRO A 189 1.45 -11.35 -2.07
C PRO A 189 2.75 -11.74 -1.35
N ALA A 190 3.48 -12.71 -1.92
CA ALA A 190 4.68 -13.27 -1.31
C ALA A 190 5.72 -12.22 -0.88
N VAL A 191 5.76 -11.06 -1.55
CA VAL A 191 6.60 -9.91 -1.18
C VAL A 191 6.20 -9.36 0.19
N ARG A 192 4.93 -9.05 0.42
CA ARG A 192 4.43 -8.53 1.71
C ARG A 192 4.65 -9.52 2.86
N ARG A 193 4.40 -10.82 2.63
CA ARG A 193 4.68 -11.88 3.63
C ARG A 193 6.16 -11.94 4.00
N SER A 194 7.03 -11.83 3.00
CA SER A 194 8.47 -11.82 3.22
C SER A 194 8.93 -10.57 3.98
N MET A 195 8.27 -9.43 3.82
CA MET A 195 8.55 -8.24 4.63
C MET A 195 8.17 -8.47 6.09
N ASN A 196 6.96 -8.99 6.36
CA ASN A 196 6.53 -9.34 7.71
C ASN A 196 7.51 -10.30 8.39
N ALA A 197 7.93 -11.37 7.71
CA ALA A 197 8.89 -12.31 8.28
C ALA A 197 10.20 -11.62 8.72
N LYS A 198 10.70 -10.65 7.95
CA LYS A 198 11.91 -9.89 8.30
C LYS A 198 11.69 -8.94 9.47
N TRP A 199 10.58 -8.21 9.48
CA TRP A 199 10.23 -7.29 10.57
C TRP A 199 9.97 -8.04 11.87
N LEU A 200 9.24 -9.15 11.82
CA LEU A 200 9.01 -10.04 12.96
C LEU A 200 10.34 -10.58 13.51
N ALA A 201 11.22 -11.11 12.66
CA ALA A 201 12.53 -11.63 13.08
C ALA A 201 13.41 -10.54 13.72
N SER A 202 13.26 -9.29 13.29
CA SER A 202 13.98 -8.13 13.83
C SER A 202 13.27 -7.48 15.03
N LYS A 203 12.12 -8.01 15.45
CA LYS A 203 11.25 -7.42 16.49
C LYS A 203 10.92 -5.95 16.20
N THR A 204 10.69 -5.61 14.94
CA THR A 204 10.38 -4.23 14.54
C THR A 204 9.04 -3.82 15.17
N ASP A 205 9.04 -2.71 15.89
CA ASP A 205 7.84 -2.20 16.55
C ASP A 205 6.71 -1.91 15.53
N PRO A 206 5.45 -2.28 15.82
CA PRO A 206 4.33 -2.04 14.92
C PRO A 206 4.16 -0.58 14.48
N GLU A 207 4.41 0.42 15.33
CA GLU A 207 4.34 1.84 14.91
C GLU A 207 5.43 2.19 13.89
N VAL A 208 6.61 1.58 14.01
CA VAL A 208 7.68 1.73 13.02
C VAL A 208 7.24 1.13 11.70
N VAL A 209 6.63 -0.07 11.72
CA VAL A 209 6.10 -0.71 10.50
C VAL A 209 4.98 0.12 9.86
N LEU A 210 4.10 0.75 10.64
CA LEU A 210 3.07 1.67 10.12
C LEU A 210 3.71 2.77 9.27
N LYS A 211 4.77 3.40 9.81
CA LYS A 211 5.51 4.48 9.17
C LYS A 211 6.25 3.98 7.92
N LEU A 212 6.85 2.80 7.99
CA LEU A 212 7.53 2.17 6.84
C LEU A 212 6.55 1.86 5.70
N LEU A 213 5.34 1.39 6.04
CA LEU A 213 4.28 1.15 5.06
C LEU A 213 3.72 2.47 4.51
N GLY A 214 3.78 3.56 5.28
CA GLY A 214 3.26 4.86 4.86
C GLY A 214 1.73 4.90 4.87
N VAL A 215 1.11 4.16 5.79
CA VAL A 215 -0.34 4.10 5.99
C VAL A 215 -0.92 5.50 6.21
N GLY A 216 -2.09 5.76 5.64
CA GLY A 216 -2.81 7.03 5.80
C GLY A 216 -2.58 8.04 4.66
N LYS A 217 -1.86 7.64 3.61
CA LYS A 217 -1.77 8.41 2.35
C LYS A 217 -3.02 8.25 1.47
N PHE A 218 -3.76 7.17 1.66
CA PHE A 218 -4.98 6.86 0.91
C PHE A 218 -6.18 6.78 1.85
N SER A 219 -7.38 6.67 1.28
CA SER A 219 -8.58 6.36 2.06
C SER A 219 -8.38 5.03 2.78
N ILE A 220 -8.57 5.02 4.11
CA ILE A 220 -8.35 3.82 4.94
C ILE A 220 -9.15 2.60 4.45
N LEU A 221 -10.32 2.82 3.86
CA LEU A 221 -11.18 1.75 3.36
C LEU A 221 -10.59 0.99 2.17
N GLU A 222 -9.64 1.58 1.46
CA GLU A 222 -9.05 1.05 0.23
C GLU A 222 -7.51 1.03 0.30
N ASP A 223 -6.92 1.25 1.49
CA ASP A 223 -5.47 1.33 1.67
C ASP A 223 -4.88 -0.08 1.92
N PRO A 224 -4.26 -0.75 0.93
CA PRO A 224 -3.69 -2.09 1.12
C PRO A 224 -2.56 -2.11 2.15
N ASP A 225 -1.89 -0.98 2.37
CA ASP A 225 -0.83 -0.86 3.38
C ASP A 225 -1.43 -0.85 4.79
N ALA A 226 -2.64 -0.30 4.97
CA ALA A 226 -3.37 -0.42 6.23
C ALA A 226 -3.73 -1.88 6.54
N PHE A 227 -4.23 -2.64 5.56
CA PHE A 227 -4.51 -4.07 5.74
C PHE A 227 -3.24 -4.87 6.06
N HIS A 228 -2.12 -4.55 5.40
CA HIS A 228 -0.81 -5.14 5.68
C HIS A 228 -0.34 -4.85 7.10
N TRP A 229 -0.53 -3.61 7.56
CA TRP A 229 -0.19 -3.24 8.92
C TRP A 229 -1.02 -3.99 9.97
N ILE A 230 -2.34 -4.15 9.78
CA ILE A 230 -3.18 -4.92 10.70
C ILE A 230 -2.75 -6.40 10.76
N LEU A 231 -2.45 -7.00 9.60
CA LEU A 231 -1.90 -8.36 9.56
C LEU A 231 -0.57 -8.46 10.32
N TYR A 232 0.30 -7.46 10.19
CA TYR A 232 1.55 -7.43 10.93
C TYR A 232 1.32 -7.37 12.44
N CYS A 233 0.39 -6.53 12.91
CA CYS A 233 0.05 -6.40 14.33
C CYS A 233 -0.45 -7.74 14.92
N ASP A 234 -1.35 -8.43 14.19
CA ASP A 234 -1.82 -9.76 14.58
C ASP A 234 -0.68 -10.77 14.72
N GLN A 235 0.20 -10.85 13.71
CA GLN A 235 1.35 -11.76 13.73
C GLN A 235 2.35 -11.43 14.84
N PHE A 236 2.58 -10.14 15.09
CA PHE A 236 3.45 -9.66 16.15
C PHE A 236 2.93 -10.07 17.52
N ARG A 237 1.63 -9.87 17.79
CA ARG A 237 0.97 -10.30 19.02
C ARG A 237 0.97 -11.81 19.19
N LYS A 238 0.70 -12.57 18.13
CA LYS A 238 0.75 -14.05 18.18
C LYS A 238 2.14 -14.57 18.52
N LEU A 239 3.20 -13.88 18.08
CA LEU A 239 4.59 -14.27 18.33
C LEU A 239 5.12 -13.80 19.68
N TYR A 240 4.74 -12.60 20.14
CA TYR A 240 5.30 -11.95 21.33
C TYR A 240 4.34 -11.78 22.51
N GLY A 241 3.08 -12.21 22.34
CA GLY A 241 2.00 -12.09 23.32
C GLY A 241 1.13 -10.85 23.09
N ASP A 242 -0.14 -10.93 23.51
CA ASP A 242 -1.11 -9.84 23.34
C ASP A 242 -0.70 -8.54 24.03
N ALA A 243 -0.03 -8.65 25.18
CA ALA A 243 0.48 -7.50 25.92
C ALA A 243 1.66 -6.77 25.23
N ALA A 244 2.26 -7.37 24.20
CA ALA A 244 3.35 -6.73 23.46
C ALA A 244 2.88 -5.57 22.57
N PHE A 245 1.62 -5.62 22.11
CA PHE A 245 0.96 -4.51 21.41
C PHE A 245 -0.57 -4.63 21.57
N PRO A 246 -1.13 -4.08 22.66
CA PRO A 246 -2.56 -4.16 22.98
C PRO A 246 -3.49 -3.67 21.86
N VAL A 247 -4.72 -4.17 21.84
CA VAL A 247 -5.73 -3.80 20.83
C VAL A 247 -6.04 -2.30 20.86
N GLU A 248 -6.10 -1.75 22.06
CA GLU A 248 -6.36 -0.34 22.32
C GLU A 248 -5.29 0.53 21.65
N ASP A 249 -4.03 0.12 21.72
CA ASP A 249 -2.91 0.78 21.06
C ASP A 249 -3.03 0.66 19.54
N ILE A 250 -3.41 -0.51 18.99
CA ILE A 250 -3.65 -0.68 17.55
C ILE A 250 -4.73 0.30 17.07
N VAL A 251 -5.87 0.36 17.77
CA VAL A 251 -6.98 1.25 17.42
C VAL A 251 -6.55 2.71 17.55
N GLN A 252 -5.87 3.08 18.63
CA GLN A 252 -5.39 4.45 18.84
C GLN A 252 -4.41 4.90 17.75
N VAL A 253 -3.47 4.03 17.37
CA VAL A 253 -2.45 4.31 16.36
C VAL A 253 -3.07 4.46 14.97
N VAL A 254 -3.99 3.55 14.58
CA VAL A 254 -4.58 3.56 13.24
C VAL A 254 -5.63 4.66 13.08
N VAL A 255 -6.45 4.91 14.11
CA VAL A 255 -7.46 5.98 14.09
C VAL A 255 -6.75 7.34 14.11
N GLY A 256 -5.60 7.42 14.78
CA GLY A 256 -4.81 8.61 14.94
C GLY A 256 -5.41 9.57 15.98
N THR A 257 -4.55 10.39 16.60
CA THR A 257 -4.96 11.33 17.66
C THR A 257 -5.34 12.72 17.15
N LYS A 258 -5.17 13.00 15.84
CA LYS A 258 -5.21 14.39 15.30
C LYS A 258 -6.09 14.62 14.07
N SER A 259 -6.58 13.57 13.42
CA SER A 259 -7.47 13.69 12.27
C SER A 259 -8.77 12.99 12.62
N LEU A 260 -9.85 13.76 12.78
CA LEU A 260 -11.22 13.25 12.88
C LEU A 260 -11.70 12.69 11.52
N SER A 261 -10.87 11.90 10.84
CA SER A 261 -11.36 10.88 9.93
C SER A 261 -12.26 10.00 10.79
N HIS A 262 -13.56 10.24 10.73
CA HIS A 262 -14.54 9.87 11.76
C HIS A 262 -14.31 8.42 12.24
N PRO A 263 -14.22 8.14 13.56
CA PRO A 263 -14.03 6.79 14.11
C PRO A 263 -14.89 5.69 13.46
N LEU A 264 -16.05 6.08 12.95
CA LEU A 264 -16.99 5.27 12.18
C LEU A 264 -16.40 4.64 10.91
N LEU A 265 -15.54 5.35 10.18
CA LEU A 265 -14.85 4.82 9.01
C LEU A 265 -13.95 3.64 9.39
N TYR A 266 -13.35 3.67 10.57
CA TYR A 266 -12.54 2.57 11.09
C TYR A 266 -13.41 1.36 11.47
N GLY A 267 -14.64 1.58 11.94
CA GLY A 267 -15.62 0.50 12.11
C GLY A 267 -15.87 -0.24 10.78
N VAL A 268 -16.08 0.51 9.70
CA VAL A 268 -16.25 -0.05 8.34
C VAL A 268 -14.97 -0.72 7.85
N PHE A 269 -13.82 -0.11 8.08
CA PHE A 269 -12.53 -0.69 7.74
C PHE A 269 -12.29 -2.03 8.43
N PHE A 270 -12.55 -2.14 9.74
CA PHE A 270 -12.37 -3.41 10.46
C PHE A 270 -13.38 -4.48 10.00
N GLN A 271 -14.58 -4.10 9.55
CA GLN A 271 -15.49 -5.04 8.87
C GLN A 271 -14.89 -5.58 7.58
N LYS A 272 -14.24 -4.71 6.78
CA LYS A 272 -13.51 -5.14 5.59
C LYS A 272 -12.32 -6.04 5.94
N VAL A 273 -11.55 -5.72 6.98
CA VAL A 273 -10.41 -6.55 7.43
C VAL A 273 -10.88 -7.97 7.71
N ARG A 274 -11.96 -8.12 8.48
CA ARG A 274 -12.59 -9.41 8.76
C ARG A 274 -13.05 -10.14 7.50
N GLN A 275 -13.59 -9.41 6.51
CA GLN A 275 -14.07 -10.00 5.26
C GLN A 275 -12.95 -10.47 4.34
N TYR A 276 -11.86 -9.71 4.23
CA TYR A 276 -10.76 -10.02 3.32
C TYR A 276 -9.78 -11.05 3.88
N ASN A 277 -9.66 -11.14 5.21
CA ASN A 277 -8.76 -12.10 5.85
C ASN A 277 -9.42 -12.73 7.08
N VAL A 278 -9.83 -13.99 6.93
CA VAL A 278 -10.48 -14.77 7.99
C VAL A 278 -9.60 -14.93 9.23
N GLU A 279 -8.27 -14.97 9.08
CA GLU A 279 -7.32 -15.10 10.20
C GLU A 279 -7.31 -13.86 11.10
N LEU A 280 -7.82 -12.72 10.60
CA LEU A 280 -7.91 -11.45 11.33
C LEU A 280 -9.29 -11.24 11.97
N THR A 281 -10.18 -12.24 11.93
CA THR A 281 -11.54 -12.11 12.47
C THR A 281 -11.54 -11.72 13.95
N ASP A 282 -10.78 -12.45 14.78
CA ASP A 282 -10.75 -12.22 16.22
C ASP A 282 -10.13 -10.86 16.57
N LEU A 283 -9.06 -10.47 15.86
CA LEU A 283 -8.44 -9.16 16.03
C LEU A 283 -9.42 -8.05 15.64
N ALA A 284 -10.07 -8.17 14.47
CA ALA A 284 -11.02 -7.16 13.99
C ALA A 284 -12.20 -6.98 14.95
N GLU A 285 -12.70 -8.05 15.56
CA GLU A 285 -13.75 -7.98 16.59
C GLU A 285 -13.27 -7.28 17.86
N GLN A 286 -12.08 -7.62 18.36
CA GLN A 286 -11.49 -6.90 19.50
C GLN A 286 -11.33 -5.40 19.19
N MET A 287 -10.88 -5.07 17.97
CA MET A 287 -10.73 -3.69 17.52
C MET A 287 -12.07 -2.96 17.41
N HIS A 288 -13.16 -3.63 16.98
CA HIS A 288 -14.51 -3.05 17.03
C HIS A 288 -14.91 -2.70 18.46
N ASN A 289 -14.69 -3.61 19.41
CA ASN A 289 -15.04 -3.37 20.81
C ASN A 289 -14.24 -2.20 21.39
N ALA A 290 -12.93 -2.17 21.16
CA ALA A 290 -12.07 -1.06 21.60
C ALA A 290 -12.42 0.28 20.93
N LEU A 291 -12.91 0.25 19.68
CA LEU A 291 -13.40 1.45 18.99
C LEU A 291 -14.75 1.94 19.54
N TYR A 292 -15.67 1.02 19.85
CA TYR A 292 -17.03 1.36 20.24
C TYR A 292 -17.17 1.74 21.70
N GLU A 293 -16.36 1.16 22.59
CA GLU A 293 -16.38 1.48 24.02
C GLU A 293 -16.41 2.99 24.29
N PRO A 294 -15.47 3.82 23.78
CA PRO A 294 -15.48 5.25 24.07
C PRO A 294 -16.67 5.98 23.43
N LEU A 295 -17.16 5.51 22.28
CA LEU A 295 -18.35 6.07 21.63
C LEU A 295 -19.62 5.84 22.45
N LEU A 296 -19.70 4.68 23.11
CA LEU A 296 -20.84 4.28 23.94
C LEU A 296 -20.79 4.92 25.33
N THR A 297 -19.62 4.91 25.99
CA THR A 297 -19.48 5.31 27.39
C THR A 297 -19.20 6.79 27.58
N THR A 298 -18.33 7.36 26.74
CA THR A 298 -17.86 8.75 26.86
C THR A 298 -18.72 9.69 26.01
N GLU A 299 -18.86 9.38 24.72
CA GLU A 299 -19.61 10.22 23.78
C GLU A 299 -21.13 9.98 23.84
N LYS A 300 -21.56 8.82 24.37
CA LYS A 300 -22.97 8.40 24.49
C LYS A 300 -23.72 8.49 23.16
N LEU A 301 -23.06 8.08 22.08
CA LEU A 301 -23.60 8.18 20.74
C LEU A 301 -24.70 7.13 20.51
N SER A 302 -25.94 7.56 20.31
CA SER A 302 -27.06 6.62 20.10
C SER A 302 -27.01 5.96 18.71
N PRO A 303 -27.64 4.77 18.52
CA PRO A 303 -27.62 4.06 17.24
C PRO A 303 -28.22 4.86 16.06
N ILE A 304 -29.25 5.67 16.30
CA ILE A 304 -29.85 6.50 15.25
C ILE A 304 -28.91 7.63 14.79
N VAL A 305 -28.19 8.25 15.72
CA VAL A 305 -27.20 9.28 15.39
C VAL A 305 -26.02 8.63 14.65
N PHE A 306 -25.55 7.46 15.11
CA PHE A 306 -24.52 6.68 14.41
C PHE A 306 -24.92 6.34 12.97
N TYR A 307 -26.18 5.93 12.74
CA TYR A 307 -26.72 5.68 11.40
C TYR A 307 -26.64 6.93 10.51
N HIS A 308 -27.08 8.09 10.98
CA HIS A 308 -27.04 9.32 10.20
C HIS A 308 -25.61 9.71 9.81
N TYR A 309 -24.64 9.53 10.70
CA TYR A 309 -23.24 9.76 10.35
C TYR A 309 -22.73 8.79 9.29
N LEU A 310 -23.07 7.51 9.35
CA LEU A 310 -22.68 6.56 8.30
C LEU A 310 -23.31 6.93 6.94
N VAL A 311 -24.57 7.39 6.92
CA VAL A 311 -25.22 7.87 5.69
C VAL A 311 -24.48 9.08 5.11
N LEU A 312 -24.07 10.02 5.98
CA LEU A 312 -23.30 11.20 5.58
C LEU A 312 -21.95 10.81 4.94
N LEU A 313 -21.23 9.88 5.57
CA LEU A 313 -19.91 9.43 5.12
C LEU A 313 -19.96 8.56 3.85
N HIS A 314 -21.02 7.76 3.69
CA HIS A 314 -21.16 6.86 2.56
C HIS A 314 -21.88 7.50 1.35
N HIS A 315 -22.56 8.63 1.56
CA HIS A 315 -23.42 9.29 0.56
C HIS A 315 -24.57 8.43 0.02
N ARG A 316 -24.95 7.34 0.72
CA ARG A 316 -26.09 6.48 0.39
C ARG A 316 -26.79 5.98 1.65
N LYS A 317 -28.05 5.57 1.51
CA LYS A 317 -28.83 4.96 2.60
C LYS A 317 -28.21 3.61 3.01
N VAL A 318 -27.58 3.57 4.18
CA VAL A 318 -26.90 2.37 4.70
C VAL A 318 -27.86 1.19 4.89
N LEU A 319 -29.09 1.45 5.33
CA LEU A 319 -30.12 0.42 5.49
C LEU A 319 -30.63 -0.15 4.15
N GLY A 320 -30.35 0.50 3.02
CA GLY A 320 -30.66 -0.02 1.69
C GLY A 320 -29.56 -0.89 1.10
N LEU A 321 -28.44 -1.09 1.82
CA LEU A 321 -27.33 -1.93 1.38
C LEU A 321 -27.60 -3.40 1.71
N SER A 322 -26.85 -4.29 1.07
CA SER A 322 -26.87 -5.72 1.41
C SER A 322 -26.46 -5.93 2.87
N LYS A 323 -27.04 -6.93 3.55
CA LYS A 323 -26.62 -7.34 4.91
C LYS A 323 -25.15 -7.81 4.97
N ALA A 324 -24.57 -8.15 3.82
CA ALA A 324 -23.15 -8.48 3.71
C ALA A 324 -22.24 -7.24 3.58
N ASP A 325 -22.81 -6.06 3.30
CA ASP A 325 -22.06 -4.83 3.09
C ASP A 325 -21.35 -4.37 4.38
N PRO A 326 -20.05 -3.96 4.31
CA PRO A 326 -19.31 -3.49 5.47
C PRO A 326 -19.98 -2.33 6.22
N TRP A 327 -20.66 -1.40 5.52
CA TRP A 327 -21.35 -0.27 6.15
C TRP A 327 -22.57 -0.73 6.94
N PHE A 328 -23.38 -1.62 6.37
CA PHE A 328 -24.53 -2.21 7.06
C PHE A 328 -24.07 -3.02 8.28
N ARG A 329 -23.04 -3.84 8.12
CA ARG A 329 -22.46 -4.65 9.21
C ARG A 329 -21.90 -3.78 10.35
N THR A 330 -21.32 -2.63 10.02
CA THR A 330 -20.82 -1.68 11.01
C THR A 330 -21.96 -1.11 11.84
N LEU A 331 -23.03 -0.63 11.19
CA LEU A 331 -24.23 -0.18 11.89
C LEU A 331 -24.80 -1.27 12.80
N ARG A 332 -25.00 -2.47 12.26
CA ARG A 332 -25.51 -3.62 13.02
C ARG A 332 -24.65 -3.92 14.24
N ALA A 333 -23.33 -4.01 14.07
CA ALA A 333 -22.40 -4.32 15.16
C ALA A 333 -22.43 -3.25 16.26
N TYR A 334 -22.47 -1.98 15.87
CA TYR A 334 -22.58 -0.88 16.81
C TYR A 334 -23.90 -0.92 17.59
N THR A 335 -25.03 -1.11 16.90
CA THR A 335 -26.35 -1.17 17.55
C THR A 335 -26.46 -2.35 18.51
N ILE A 336 -25.91 -3.52 18.16
CA ILE A 336 -25.86 -4.67 19.06
C ILE A 336 -25.01 -4.35 20.30
N SER A 337 -23.86 -3.69 20.10
CA SER A 337 -22.99 -3.27 21.22
C SER A 337 -23.69 -2.28 22.15
N TYR A 338 -24.41 -1.30 21.60
CA TYR A 338 -25.23 -0.38 22.38
C TYR A 338 -26.34 -1.10 23.15
N ALA A 339 -27.10 -1.98 22.48
CA ALA A 339 -28.18 -2.74 23.11
C ALA A 339 -27.70 -3.70 24.20
N SER A 340 -26.46 -4.20 24.10
CA SER A 340 -25.87 -5.05 25.14
C SER A 340 -25.75 -4.35 26.49
N MET A 341 -25.63 -3.01 26.51
CA MET A 341 -25.57 -2.21 27.75
C MET A 341 -26.89 -2.26 28.54
N THR A 342 -28.01 -2.55 27.87
CA THR A 342 -29.34 -2.68 28.49
C THR A 342 -29.84 -4.13 28.53
N GLY A 343 -29.08 -5.10 27.99
CA GLY A 343 -29.50 -6.50 27.88
C GLY A 343 -30.43 -6.81 26.70
N ASP A 344 -30.52 -5.90 25.72
CA ASP A 344 -31.38 -6.01 24.53
C ASP A 344 -30.65 -6.46 23.26
N ASP A 345 -29.41 -6.94 23.37
CA ASP A 345 -28.54 -7.36 22.26
C ASP A 345 -29.22 -8.39 21.33
N ARG A 346 -29.92 -9.38 21.89
CA ARG A 346 -30.68 -10.37 21.10
C ARG A 346 -31.78 -9.73 20.27
N LYS A 347 -32.50 -8.76 20.83
CA LYS A 347 -33.56 -8.03 20.13
C LYS A 347 -32.97 -7.22 18.99
N ALA A 348 -31.87 -6.51 19.23
CA ALA A 348 -31.15 -5.79 18.18
C ALA A 348 -30.73 -6.73 17.05
N GLN A 349 -30.17 -7.89 17.39
CA GLN A 349 -29.77 -8.88 16.41
C GLN A 349 -30.95 -9.37 15.55
N THR A 350 -32.05 -9.79 16.17
CA THR A 350 -33.28 -10.20 15.45
C THR A 350 -33.81 -9.09 14.54
N VAL A 351 -33.80 -7.84 15.00
CA VAL A 351 -34.26 -6.72 14.16
C VAL A 351 -33.41 -6.59 12.90
N PHE A 352 -32.08 -6.62 13.01
CA PHE A 352 -31.21 -6.50 11.84
C PHE A 352 -31.23 -7.75 10.93
N ASP A 353 -31.47 -8.93 11.51
CA ASP A 353 -31.44 -10.19 10.78
C ASP A 353 -32.74 -10.45 10.02
N ASP A 354 -33.89 -10.00 10.53
CA ASP A 354 -35.20 -10.40 10.01
C ASP A 354 -36.05 -9.25 9.46
N LYS A 355 -35.75 -7.99 9.80
CA LYS A 355 -36.65 -6.86 9.49
C LYS A 355 -36.25 -6.07 8.25
N GLU A 356 -37.23 -5.37 7.70
CA GLU A 356 -37.07 -4.47 6.56
C GLU A 356 -36.45 -3.13 6.99
N PRO A 357 -35.82 -2.37 6.07
CA PRO A 357 -35.14 -1.11 6.39
C PRO A 357 -35.97 -0.10 7.19
N ALA A 358 -37.28 0.01 6.92
CA ALA A 358 -38.15 0.93 7.63
C ALA A 358 -38.38 0.53 9.10
N GLU A 359 -38.48 -0.77 9.38
CA GLU A 359 -38.61 -1.30 10.75
C GLU A 359 -37.29 -1.15 11.53
N ILE A 360 -36.14 -1.37 10.87
CA ILE A 360 -34.83 -1.14 11.48
C ILE A 360 -34.69 0.34 11.85
N LEU A 361 -35.07 1.26 10.96
CA LEU A 361 -35.00 2.70 11.24
C LEU A 361 -35.88 3.10 12.42
N ALA A 362 -37.10 2.58 12.50
CA ALA A 362 -38.01 2.81 13.63
C ALA A 362 -37.43 2.25 14.94
N TYR A 363 -36.78 1.08 14.90
CA TYR A 363 -36.09 0.51 16.05
C TYR A 363 -34.93 1.41 16.51
N LEU A 364 -34.08 1.88 15.59
CA LEU A 364 -32.98 2.80 15.92
C LEU A 364 -33.49 4.08 16.59
N ALA A 365 -34.58 4.67 16.07
CA ALA A 365 -35.17 5.88 16.64
C ALA A 365 -35.77 5.67 18.05
N ALA A 366 -36.17 4.45 18.38
CA ALA A 366 -36.68 4.10 19.72
C ALA A 366 -35.56 3.85 20.76
N MET A 367 -34.29 3.83 20.34
CA MET A 367 -33.12 3.63 21.21
C MET A 367 -32.42 4.94 21.60
N GLU A 368 -32.92 6.07 21.11
CA GLU A 368 -32.53 7.43 21.54
C GLU A 368 -33.14 7.74 22.91
#